data_AF-A0AAD3DH08-F1
#
_entry.id   AF-A0AAD3DH08-F1
#
_cell.length_a   1.000
_cell.length_b   1.000
_cell.length_c   1.000
_cell.angle_alpha   90.00
_cell.angle_beta   90.00
_cell.angle_gamma   90.00
#
_symmetry.space_group_name_H-M   'P 1'
#
loop_
_entity.id
_entity.type
_entity.pdbx_description
1 polymer ?
#
loop_
_entity_poly.entity_id
_entity_poly.type
_entity_poly.pdbx_seq_one_letter_code
_entity_poly.pdbx_strand_id
1 'polypeptide(L)'
;LDGPGLRSDLPLLSVLAACPQVHLIASVDHALAPLLWDSADAARFRWQYINATTFQPYITETAGMQSVLMGAFKSGVVKASAGTVLKSLTPKARAVFRVLAEYLLEDEECEGVALAHLL
;
A
#
# COMPACT_ATOMS: atom_id res chain seq x y z
N LEU A 1 -9.10 1.82 -7.43
CA LEU A 1 -9.12 0.38 -6.99
C LEU A 1 -7.71 -0.17 -6.79
N ASP A 2 -6.75 0.33 -7.53
CA ASP A 2 -5.33 -0.03 -7.64
C ASP A 2 -4.40 0.58 -6.57
N GLY A 3 -4.98 1.33 -5.63
CA GLY A 3 -4.26 1.92 -4.52
C GLY A 3 -3.54 0.86 -3.66
N PRO A 4 -2.33 1.15 -3.15
CA PRO A 4 -1.50 0.17 -2.48
C PRO A 4 -2.17 -0.45 -1.24
N GLY A 5 -3.02 0.31 -0.54
CA GLY A 5 -3.72 -0.16 0.66
C GLY A 5 -4.82 -1.20 0.38
N LEU A 6 -5.27 -1.34 -0.87
CA LEU A 6 -6.37 -2.24 -1.22
C LEU A 6 -5.89 -3.52 -1.92
N ARG A 7 -4.61 -3.61 -2.27
CA ARG A 7 -4.06 -4.72 -3.09
C ARG A 7 -4.19 -6.09 -2.41
N SER A 8 -4.11 -6.16 -1.08
CA SER A 8 -4.33 -7.40 -0.33
C SER A 8 -5.79 -7.84 -0.31
N ASP A 9 -6.71 -6.90 -0.50
CA ASP A 9 -8.14 -7.08 -0.23
C ASP A 9 -8.94 -7.27 -1.53
N LEU A 10 -8.27 -7.23 -2.69
CA LEU A 10 -8.89 -7.45 -4.00
C LEU A 10 -9.66 -8.78 -4.09
N PRO A 11 -9.17 -9.92 -3.56
CA PRO A 11 -9.93 -11.16 -3.59
C PRO A 11 -11.21 -11.10 -2.76
N LEU A 12 -11.21 -10.35 -1.65
CA LEU A 12 -12.42 -10.14 -0.84
C LEU A 12 -13.43 -9.27 -1.60
N LEU A 13 -12.96 -8.22 -2.26
CA LEU A 13 -13.79 -7.37 -3.11
C LEU A 13 -14.36 -8.14 -4.30
N SER A 14 -13.63 -9.10 -4.87
CA SER A 14 -14.13 -9.93 -5.97
C SER A 14 -15.32 -10.79 -5.52
N VAL A 15 -15.23 -11.36 -4.31
CA VAL A 15 -16.35 -12.12 -3.72
C VAL A 15 -17.56 -11.23 -3.48
N LEU A 16 -17.36 -10.01 -2.97
CA LEU A 16 -18.44 -9.05 -2.76
C LEU A 16 -19.09 -8.62 -4.08
N ALA A 17 -18.32 -8.39 -5.13
CA ALA A 17 -18.82 -8.04 -6.45
C ALA A 17 -19.63 -9.17 -7.12
N ALA A 18 -19.46 -10.42 -6.68
CA ALA A 18 -20.27 -11.54 -7.14
C ALA A 18 -21.68 -11.55 -6.54
N CYS A 19 -21.92 -10.82 -5.44
CA CYS A 19 -23.23 -10.74 -4.80
C CYS A 19 -24.20 -9.91 -5.66
N PRO A 20 -25.40 -10.42 -6.02
CA PRO A 20 -26.35 -9.70 -6.87
C PRO A 20 -26.84 -8.36 -6.30
N GLN A 21 -26.75 -8.17 -4.98
CA GLN A 21 -27.20 -6.97 -4.28
C GLN A 21 -26.09 -5.90 -4.15
N VAL A 22 -24.86 -6.22 -4.53
CA VAL A 22 -23.71 -5.33 -4.41
C VAL A 22 -23.28 -4.90 -5.80
N HIS A 23 -23.27 -3.58 -6.03
CA HIS A 23 -22.79 -3.00 -7.28
C HIS A 23 -21.51 -2.23 -7.01
N LEU A 24 -20.48 -2.51 -7.79
CA LEU A 24 -19.17 -1.90 -7.66
C LEU A 24 -18.88 -1.01 -8.86
N ILE A 25 -18.55 0.25 -8.59
CA ILE A 25 -17.98 1.19 -9.56
C ILE A 25 -16.62 1.59 -9.02
N ALA A 26 -15.60 1.54 -9.86
CA ALA A 26 -14.25 1.87 -9.44
C ALA A 26 -13.45 2.53 -10.57
N SER A 27 -12.59 3.48 -10.21
CA SER A 27 -11.55 4.01 -11.09
C SER A 27 -10.26 3.23 -10.94
N VAL A 28 -9.43 3.27 -11.98
CA VAL A 28 -8.12 2.64 -12.01
C VAL A 28 -7.18 3.49 -12.84
N ASP A 29 -6.00 3.80 -12.31
CA ASP A 29 -5.05 4.74 -12.93
C ASP A 29 -3.73 4.06 -13.32
N HIS A 30 -3.37 2.94 -12.68
CA HIS A 30 -2.14 2.23 -12.89
C HIS A 30 -2.14 1.47 -14.23
N ALA A 31 -1.12 1.68 -15.07
CA ALA A 31 -1.02 1.05 -16.39
C ALA A 31 -1.06 -0.49 -16.35
N LEU A 32 -0.54 -1.10 -15.28
CA LEU A 32 -0.55 -2.54 -15.07
C LEU A 32 -1.77 -3.06 -14.30
N ALA A 33 -2.83 -2.25 -14.20
CA ALA A 33 -4.06 -2.62 -13.51
C ALA A 33 -4.67 -3.99 -13.89
N PRO A 34 -4.61 -4.45 -15.15
CA PRO A 34 -5.12 -5.77 -15.50
C PRO A 34 -4.39 -6.93 -14.79
N LEU A 35 -3.19 -6.69 -14.23
CA LEU A 35 -2.43 -7.67 -13.45
C LEU A 35 -2.82 -7.69 -11.97
N LEU A 36 -3.76 -6.86 -11.53
CA LEU A 36 -4.17 -6.78 -10.14
C LEU A 36 -5.03 -7.96 -9.67
N TRP A 37 -5.71 -8.63 -10.61
CA TRP A 37 -6.59 -9.76 -10.33
C TRP A 37 -6.13 -10.99 -11.12
N ASP A 38 -6.37 -12.17 -10.55
CA ASP A 38 -6.25 -13.42 -11.28
C ASP A 38 -7.48 -13.66 -12.18
N SER A 39 -7.49 -14.78 -12.90
CA SER A 39 -8.60 -15.11 -13.81
C SER A 39 -9.93 -15.35 -13.08
N ALA A 40 -9.90 -15.82 -11.83
CA ALA A 40 -11.09 -16.09 -11.04
C ALA A 40 -11.71 -14.80 -10.50
N ASP A 41 -10.88 -13.90 -9.97
CA ASP A 41 -11.28 -12.57 -9.51
C ASP A 41 -11.82 -11.73 -10.67
N ALA A 42 -11.15 -11.75 -11.83
CA ALA A 42 -11.62 -11.07 -13.03
C ALA A 42 -13.04 -11.52 -13.43
N ALA A 43 -13.29 -12.83 -13.38
CA ALA A 43 -14.59 -13.41 -13.72
C ALA A 43 -15.69 -12.99 -12.72
N ARG A 44 -15.36 -12.86 -11.43
CA ARG A 44 -16.31 -12.42 -10.40
C ARG A 44 -16.68 -10.95 -10.52
N PHE A 45 -15.69 -10.09 -10.80
CA PHE A 45 -15.92 -8.66 -10.95
C PHE A 45 -16.82 -8.32 -12.13
N ARG A 46 -16.84 -9.14 -13.20
CA ARG A 46 -17.66 -8.93 -14.40
C ARG A 46 -17.57 -7.50 -14.93
N TRP A 47 -16.34 -6.98 -15.04
CA TRP A 47 -16.09 -5.59 -15.39
C TRP A 47 -16.67 -5.19 -16.74
N GLN A 48 -17.31 -4.02 -16.77
CA GLN A 48 -17.56 -3.28 -18.00
C GLN A 48 -16.61 -2.08 -18.02
N TYR A 49 -15.67 -2.07 -18.97
CA TYR A 49 -14.67 -1.02 -19.09
C TYR A 49 -15.22 0.19 -19.83
N ILE A 50 -15.04 1.37 -19.25
CA ILE A 50 -15.42 2.66 -19.82
C ILE A 50 -14.18 3.54 -19.88
N ASN A 51 -13.94 4.17 -21.03
CA ASN A 51 -12.89 5.18 -21.14
C ASN A 51 -13.42 6.52 -20.60
N ALA A 52 -12.83 6.99 -19.51
CA ALA A 52 -13.16 8.26 -18.86
C ALA A 52 -11.93 9.18 -18.76
N THR A 53 -11.31 9.50 -19.90
CA THR A 53 -10.13 10.40 -19.93
C THR A 53 -10.54 11.86 -19.71
N THR A 54 -10.13 12.48 -18.59
CA THR A 54 -10.56 13.84 -18.19
C THR A 54 -9.47 14.92 -18.25
N PHE A 55 -8.20 14.55 -18.41
CA PHE A 55 -7.01 15.44 -18.32
C PHE A 55 -6.94 16.30 -17.03
N GLN A 56 -7.72 15.96 -15.99
CA GLN A 56 -7.67 16.66 -14.72
C GLN A 56 -6.39 16.30 -13.95
N PRO A 57 -5.80 17.24 -13.20
CA PRO A 57 -4.60 16.98 -12.41
C PRO A 57 -4.92 16.09 -11.19
N TYR A 58 -4.03 15.13 -10.90
CA TYR A 58 -4.13 14.18 -9.78
C TYR A 58 -3.73 14.79 -8.43
N ILE A 59 -4.27 15.96 -8.07
CA ILE A 59 -3.83 16.71 -6.88
C ILE A 59 -4.15 15.92 -5.60
N THR A 60 -5.32 15.29 -5.54
CA THR A 60 -5.82 14.54 -4.38
C THR A 60 -5.13 13.20 -4.20
N GLU A 61 -4.90 12.48 -5.30
CA GLU A 61 -4.30 11.14 -5.32
C GLU A 61 -2.79 11.20 -5.00
N THR A 62 -2.13 12.27 -5.46
CA THR A 62 -0.68 12.47 -5.22
C THR A 62 -0.36 13.17 -3.90
N ALA A 63 -1.36 13.76 -3.21
CA ALA A 63 -1.14 14.50 -1.96
C ALA A 63 -0.49 13.68 -0.83
N GLY A 64 -0.65 12.36 -0.88
CA GLY A 64 -0.08 11.38 0.05
C GLY A 64 1.05 10.53 -0.54
N MET A 65 1.55 10.85 -1.74
CA MET A 65 2.71 10.18 -2.34
C MET A 65 4.00 10.90 -1.94
N GLN A 66 5.10 10.14 -1.77
CA GLN A 66 6.42 10.75 -1.64
C GLN A 66 6.84 11.28 -3.02
N SER A 67 7.27 12.53 -3.07
CA SER A 67 8.03 13.05 -4.20
C SER A 67 9.50 13.12 -3.82
N VAL A 68 10.40 12.66 -4.68
CA VAL A 68 11.86 12.80 -4.48
C VAL A 68 12.26 14.29 -4.42
N LEU A 69 11.47 15.17 -5.05
CA LEU A 69 11.74 16.59 -5.15
C LEU A 69 11.13 17.41 -4.00
N MET A 70 10.14 16.84 -3.30
CA MET A 70 9.47 17.50 -2.18
C MET A 70 10.00 16.85 -0.90
N GLY A 71 10.80 17.56 -0.11
CA GLY A 71 11.35 17.03 1.15
C GLY A 71 10.28 16.33 2.00
N ALA A 72 10.67 15.25 2.68
CA ALA A 72 9.76 14.37 3.41
C ALA A 72 9.10 15.10 4.60
N PHE A 73 7.93 15.70 4.39
CA PHE A 73 7.27 16.54 5.42
C PHE A 73 5.82 16.17 5.74
N LYS A 74 5.36 14.95 5.46
CA LYS A 74 4.01 14.49 5.86
C LYS A 74 4.04 13.13 6.56
N SER A 75 3.57 13.09 7.81
CA SER A 75 3.56 11.92 8.72
C SER A 75 3.00 10.62 8.11
N GLY A 76 1.90 10.70 7.34
CA GLY A 76 1.32 9.51 6.68
C GLY A 76 2.18 8.92 5.56
N VAL A 77 2.97 9.78 4.90
CA VAL A 77 3.83 9.40 3.77
C VAL A 77 5.10 8.67 4.27
N VAL A 78 5.50 8.91 5.53
CA VAL A 78 6.65 8.26 6.18
C VAL A 78 6.43 6.76 6.36
N LYS A 79 5.21 6.29 6.69
CA LYS A 79 4.93 4.86 6.89
C LYS A 79 5.09 4.05 5.60
N ALA A 80 4.50 4.53 4.50
CA ALA A 80 4.60 3.86 3.21
C ALA A 80 6.04 3.86 2.67
N SER A 81 6.77 4.98 2.82
CA SER A 81 8.17 5.05 2.42
C SER A 81 9.09 4.19 3.27
N ALA A 82 8.89 4.15 4.58
CA ALA A 82 9.64 3.27 5.48
C ALA A 82 9.43 1.80 5.09
N GLY A 83 8.19 1.39 4.77
CA GLY A 83 7.90 0.05 4.28
C GLY A 83 8.65 -0.29 2.98
N THR A 84 8.75 0.64 2.04
CA THR A 84 9.51 0.45 0.79
C THR A 84 11.01 0.33 1.05
N VAL A 85 11.57 1.19 1.91
CA VAL A 85 13.00 1.14 2.28
C VAL A 85 13.31 -0.17 3.02
N LEU A 86 12.49 -0.56 3.99
CA LEU A 86 12.69 -1.81 4.73
C LEU A 86 12.66 -3.03 3.80
N LYS A 87 11.82 -3.05 2.76
CA LYS A 87 11.78 -4.14 1.78
C LYS A 87 13.04 -4.24 0.91
N SER A 88 13.76 -3.14 0.67
CA SER A 88 14.99 -3.16 -0.14
C SER A 88 16.23 -3.61 0.65
N LEU A 89 16.17 -3.60 1.98
CA LEU A 89 17.27 -4.05 2.84
C LEU A 89 17.50 -5.56 2.74
N THR A 90 18.73 -5.99 3.03
CA THR A 90 19.07 -7.42 3.13
C THR A 90 18.32 -8.10 4.28
N PRO A 91 18.11 -9.43 4.23
CA PRO A 91 17.41 -10.14 5.31
C PRO A 91 18.01 -9.91 6.70
N LYS A 92 19.36 -9.84 6.81
CA LYS A 92 20.05 -9.54 8.07
C LYS A 92 19.73 -8.15 8.59
N ALA A 93 19.81 -7.13 7.74
CA ALA A 93 19.48 -5.77 8.14
C ALA A 93 18.00 -5.64 8.56
N ARG A 94 17.08 -6.29 7.85
CA ARG A 94 15.66 -6.34 8.26
C ARG A 94 15.44 -7.00 9.61
N ALA A 95 16.22 -8.03 9.95
CA ALA A 95 16.13 -8.69 11.26
C ALA A 95 16.52 -7.74 12.40
N VAL A 96 17.58 -6.95 12.23
CA VAL A 96 17.98 -5.92 13.21
C VAL A 96 16.86 -4.89 13.40
N PHE A 97 16.27 -4.37 12.31
CA PHE A 97 15.14 -3.45 12.40
C PHE A 97 13.89 -4.06 13.03
N ARG A 98 13.68 -5.38 12.92
CA ARG A 98 12.59 -6.07 13.60
C ARG A 98 12.79 -6.10 15.11
N VAL A 99 13.97 -6.50 15.58
CA VAL A 99 14.29 -6.52 17.02
C VAL A 99 14.12 -5.14 17.63
N LEU A 100 14.61 -4.10 16.93
CA LEU A 100 14.40 -2.70 17.33
C LEU A 100 12.91 -2.35 17.43
N ALA A 101 12.10 -2.74 16.44
CA ALA A 101 10.67 -2.45 16.43
C ALA A 101 9.91 -3.19 17.54
N GLU A 102 10.25 -4.45 17.82
CA GLU A 102 9.63 -5.24 18.90
C GLU A 102 9.90 -4.59 20.26
N TYR A 103 11.14 -4.18 20.52
CA TYR A 103 11.49 -3.51 21.79
C TYR A 103 10.76 -2.18 21.99
N LEU A 104 10.66 -1.37 20.93
CA LEU A 104 9.93 -0.09 20.98
C LEU A 104 8.40 -0.27 21.09
N LEU A 105 7.87 -1.44 20.74
CA LEU A 105 6.44 -1.76 20.91
C LEU A 105 6.13 -2.31 22.30
N GLU A 106 7.10 -2.91 22.99
CA GLU A 106 6.95 -3.42 24.35
C GLU A 106 6.99 -2.30 25.41
N ASP A 107 7.72 -1.22 25.14
CA ASP A 107 7.84 -0.06 26.03
C ASP A 107 7.69 1.26 25.25
N GLU A 108 6.49 1.85 25.32
CA GLU A 108 6.14 3.10 24.63
C GLU A 108 6.90 4.33 25.18
N GLU A 109 7.47 4.26 26.38
CA GLU A 109 8.27 5.35 26.99
C GLU A 109 9.77 5.21 26.69
N CYS A 110 10.19 4.12 26.02
CA CYS A 110 11.59 3.87 25.75
C CYS A 110 12.14 4.80 24.66
N GLU A 111 13.10 5.67 25.01
CA GLU A 111 13.76 6.58 24.07
C GLU A 111 14.73 5.87 23.09
N GLY A 112 15.07 4.60 23.34
CA GLY A 112 15.89 3.81 22.42
C GLY A 112 16.52 2.55 23.01
N VAL A 113 17.04 1.70 22.12
CA VAL A 113 17.69 0.42 22.48
C VAL A 113 19.20 0.61 22.59
N ALA A 114 19.81 0.18 23.70
CA ALA A 114 21.27 0.17 23.82
C ALA A 114 21.89 -0.80 22.80
N LEU A 115 22.97 -0.37 22.13
CA LEU A 115 23.63 -1.13 21.06
C LEU A 115 24.09 -2.54 21.51
N ALA A 116 24.39 -2.72 22.80
CA ALA A 116 24.75 -4.01 23.38
C ALA A 116 23.64 -5.07 23.27
N HIS A 117 22.37 -4.68 23.17
CA HIS A 117 21.25 -5.60 23.00
C HIS A 117 21.01 -6.01 21.53
N LEU A 118 21.75 -5.42 20.58
CA LEU A 118 21.59 -5.65 19.13
C LEU A 118 22.76 -6.44 18.51
N LEU A 119 23.81 -6.72 19.30
CA LEU A 119 25.01 -7.48 18.92
C LEU A 119 24.90 -8.93 19.38
#